data_AF-A0A0J7BAB5-F1
#
_entry.id   AF-A0A0J7BAB5-F1
#
_cell.length_a   1.000
_cell.length_b   1.000
_cell.length_c   1.000
_cell.angle_alpha   90.00
_cell.angle_beta   90.00
_cell.angle_gamma   90.00
#
_symmetry.space_group_name_H-M   'P 1'
#
loop_
_entity.id
_entity.type
_entity.pdbx_description
1 polymer ?
#
loop_
_entity_poly.entity_id
_entity_poly.type
_entity_poly.pdbx_seq_one_letter_code
_entity_poly.pdbx_strand_id
1 'polypeptide(L)'
;MPTSMGGFAASQLAVPAVCTLIAFLSYTSQYLFYEIDPGPLSKSESIKFNALVVCIWICYARACATDPGSVPAGWKPAVSDETSGTHLEGDPALMSRSRQRWCRRCEAFKPPRAHHCKSCQKCIPKMDHHCPWTNNWYPLYGATEIYLS
;
A
#
# COMPACT_ATOMS: atom_id res chain seq x y z
N MET A 1 1.18 26.47 8.10
CA MET A 1 0.87 25.06 8.37
C MET A 1 -0.62 24.94 8.63
N PRO A 2 -1.40 24.16 7.86
CA PRO A 2 -2.73 23.76 8.30
C PRO A 2 -2.63 22.37 8.94
N THR A 3 -2.80 22.33 10.26
CA THR A 3 -3.14 21.12 11.01
C THR A 3 -4.57 20.74 10.62
N SER A 4 -4.72 19.90 9.60
CA SER A 4 -5.99 19.23 9.32
C SER A 4 -6.26 18.25 10.45
N MET A 5 -7.19 18.60 11.35
CA MET A 5 -7.75 17.64 12.30
C MET A 5 -8.27 16.43 11.51
N GLY A 6 -7.66 15.26 11.77
CA GLY A 6 -8.01 14.01 11.13
C GLY A 6 -9.44 13.63 11.51
N GLY A 7 -10.39 13.89 10.61
CA GLY A 7 -11.72 13.32 10.71
C GLY A 7 -11.61 11.81 10.73
N PHE A 8 -12.37 11.18 11.63
CA PHE A 8 -12.48 9.72 11.72
C PHE A 8 -12.85 9.17 10.34
N ALA A 9 -11.91 8.47 9.70
CA ALA A 9 -12.15 7.86 8.39
C ALA A 9 -12.65 6.44 8.63
N ALA A 10 -13.74 6.03 7.96
CA ALA A 10 -14.26 4.66 8.07
C ALA A 10 -13.20 3.59 7.75
N SER A 11 -12.16 3.93 6.97
CA SER A 11 -10.99 3.08 6.72
C SER A 11 -10.17 2.75 7.98
N GLN A 12 -10.25 3.57 9.04
CA GLN A 12 -9.59 3.32 10.32
C GLN A 12 -10.21 2.15 11.10
N LEU A 13 -11.47 1.79 10.80
CA LEU A 13 -12.14 0.63 11.40
C LEU A 13 -11.86 -0.68 10.65
N ALA A 14 -11.39 -0.60 9.41
CA ALA A 14 -11.23 -1.77 8.57
C ALA A 14 -10.15 -2.73 9.08
N VAL A 15 -9.00 -2.21 9.55
CA VAL A 15 -7.95 -3.04 10.15
C VAL A 15 -8.42 -3.72 11.44
N PRO A 16 -8.98 -2.99 12.43
CA PRO A 16 -9.60 -3.61 13.61
C PRO A 16 -10.69 -4.64 13.27
N ALA A 17 -11.51 -4.40 12.24
CA ALA A 17 -12.55 -5.32 11.81
C ALA A 17 -11.96 -6.63 11.24
N VAL A 18 -10.93 -6.54 10.38
CA VAL A 18 -10.25 -7.72 9.85
C VAL A 18 -9.50 -8.48 10.95
N CYS A 19 -8.83 -7.79 11.86
CA CYS A 19 -8.20 -8.43 13.04
C CYS A 19 -9.24 -9.17 13.88
N THR A 20 -10.39 -8.55 14.14
CA THR A 20 -11.51 -9.17 14.87
C THR A 20 -12.03 -10.39 14.14
N LEU A 21 -12.16 -10.33 12.81
CA LEU A 21 -12.60 -11.45 11.98
C LEU A 21 -11.60 -12.61 12.00
N ILE A 22 -10.30 -12.34 11.86
CA ILE A 22 -9.24 -13.37 11.93
C ILE A 22 -9.27 -14.04 13.30
N ALA A 23 -9.35 -13.25 14.38
CA ALA A 23 -9.43 -13.78 15.74
C ALA A 23 -10.71 -14.62 15.93
N PHE A 24 -11.86 -14.11 15.52
CA PHE A 24 -13.12 -14.81 15.61
C PHE A 24 -13.04 -16.16 14.89
N LEU A 25 -12.71 -16.19 13.60
CA LEU A 25 -12.64 -17.44 12.83
C LEU A 25 -11.60 -18.43 13.37
N SER A 26 -10.45 -17.96 13.85
CA SER A 26 -9.37 -18.84 14.33
C SER A 26 -9.62 -19.41 15.74
N TYR A 27 -10.11 -18.61 16.68
CA TYR A 27 -10.29 -19.06 18.07
C TYR A 27 -11.65 -19.72 18.29
N THR A 28 -12.72 -19.25 17.63
CA THR A 28 -14.03 -19.90 17.75
C THR A 28 -14.08 -21.25 17.07
N SER A 29 -13.38 -21.43 15.94
CA SER A 29 -13.27 -22.77 15.32
C SER A 29 -12.55 -23.75 16.25
N GLN A 30 -11.48 -23.32 16.93
CA GLN A 30 -10.80 -24.15 17.93
C GLN A 30 -11.72 -24.54 19.08
N TYR A 31 -12.55 -23.61 19.58
CA TYR A 31 -13.57 -23.92 20.58
C TYR A 31 -14.59 -24.93 20.05
N LEU A 32 -15.11 -24.69 18.84
CA LEU A 32 -16.12 -25.55 18.22
C LEU A 32 -15.63 -27.00 18.02
N PHE A 33 -14.35 -27.18 17.68
CA PHE A 33 -13.76 -28.50 17.54
C PHE A 33 -13.66 -29.30 18.84
N TYR A 34 -13.77 -28.66 20.02
CA TYR A 34 -13.91 -29.42 21.27
C TYR A 34 -15.29 -30.05 21.42
N GLU A 35 -16.31 -29.49 20.77
CA GLU A 35 -17.73 -29.86 20.94
C GLU A 35 -18.25 -30.78 19.82
N ILE A 36 -17.50 -30.96 18.73
CA ILE A 36 -17.89 -31.79 17.58
C ILE A 36 -17.21 -33.16 17.66
N ASP A 37 -17.99 -34.25 17.60
CA ASP A 37 -17.47 -35.62 17.47
C ASP A 37 -16.75 -35.82 16.12
N PRO A 38 -15.57 -36.50 16.06
CA PRO A 38 -14.91 -37.27 17.10
C PRO A 38 -13.89 -36.44 17.92
N GLY A 39 -14.36 -35.51 18.74
CA GLY A 39 -13.58 -34.84 19.77
C GLY A 39 -12.54 -33.83 19.26
N PRO A 40 -11.68 -33.33 20.17
CA PRO A 40 -10.75 -32.26 19.86
C PRO A 40 -9.69 -32.67 18.84
N LEU A 41 -9.23 -31.69 18.05
CA LEU A 41 -8.11 -31.86 17.13
C LEU A 41 -6.93 -32.56 17.81
N SER A 42 -6.32 -33.50 17.11
CA SER A 42 -5.06 -34.09 17.53
C SER A 42 -4.00 -33.02 17.74
N LYS A 43 -3.00 -33.29 18.60
CA LYS A 43 -1.88 -32.38 18.85
C LYS A 43 -1.19 -31.94 17.54
N SER A 44 -1.03 -32.86 16.58
CA SER A 44 -0.39 -32.55 15.29
C SER A 44 -1.25 -31.64 14.42
N GLU A 45 -2.57 -31.80 14.45
CA GLU A 45 -3.53 -30.97 13.72
C GLU A 45 -3.62 -29.58 14.34
N SER A 46 -3.68 -29.50 15.68
CA SER A 46 -3.67 -28.25 16.42
C SER A 46 -2.39 -27.45 16.17
N ILE A 47 -1.22 -28.10 16.11
CA ILE A 47 0.06 -27.45 15.77
C ILE A 47 0.01 -26.88 14.34
N LYS A 48 -0.43 -27.67 13.36
CA LYS A 48 -0.55 -27.21 11.95
C LYS A 48 -1.51 -26.04 11.84
N PHE A 49 -2.66 -26.13 12.49
CA PHE A 49 -3.67 -25.08 12.51
C PHE A 49 -3.11 -23.78 13.10
N ASN A 50 -2.49 -23.84 14.29
CA ASN A 50 -1.92 -22.66 14.93
C ASN A 50 -0.74 -22.08 14.14
N ALA A 51 0.07 -22.91 13.49
CA ALA A 51 1.12 -22.43 12.58
C ALA A 51 0.54 -21.63 11.40
N LEU A 52 -0.57 -22.09 10.81
CA LEU A 52 -1.27 -21.35 9.76
C LEU A 52 -1.89 -20.05 10.28
N VAL A 53 -2.47 -20.04 11.48
CA VAL A 53 -3.00 -18.82 12.12
C VAL A 53 -1.88 -17.79 12.34
N VAL A 54 -0.72 -18.22 12.86
CA VAL A 54 0.46 -17.35 13.00
C VAL A 54 0.91 -16.82 11.64
N CYS A 55 0.94 -17.66 10.61
CA CYS A 55 1.26 -17.25 9.24
C CYS A 55 0.28 -16.18 8.73
N ILE A 56 -1.02 -16.35 8.94
CA ILE A 56 -2.05 -15.35 8.57
C ILE A 56 -1.80 -14.03 9.28
N TRP A 57 -1.53 -14.05 10.59
CA TRP A 57 -1.21 -12.83 11.35
C TRP A 57 0.03 -12.13 10.82
N ILE A 58 1.11 -12.87 10.53
CA ILE A 58 2.34 -12.30 9.97
C ILE A 58 2.07 -11.70 8.59
N CYS A 59 1.41 -12.44 7.70
CA CYS A 59 1.08 -11.97 6.35
C CYS A 59 0.23 -10.70 6.40
N TYR A 60 -0.79 -10.67 7.24
CA TYR A 60 -1.66 -9.51 7.39
C TYR A 60 -0.92 -8.32 8.02
N ALA A 61 -0.14 -8.53 9.07
CA ALA A 61 0.68 -7.49 9.68
C ALA A 61 1.65 -6.86 8.67
N ARG A 62 2.32 -7.69 7.86
CA ARG A 62 3.20 -7.20 6.77
C ARG A 62 2.41 -6.43 5.73
N ALA A 63 1.22 -6.89 5.33
CA ALA A 63 0.39 -6.19 4.36
C ALA A 63 -0.02 -4.77 4.85
N CYS A 64 -0.30 -4.63 6.15
CA CYS A 64 -0.61 -3.34 6.78
C CYS A 64 0.64 -2.45 6.97
N ALA A 65 1.81 -3.04 7.25
CA ALA A 65 3.02 -2.31 7.62
C ALA A 65 4.04 -2.11 6.47
N THR A 66 3.79 -2.64 5.28
CA THR A 66 4.70 -2.48 4.14
C THR A 66 4.79 -1.01 3.77
N ASP A 67 5.98 -0.41 3.92
CA ASP A 67 6.24 0.95 3.46
C ASP A 67 6.15 0.98 1.94
N PRO A 68 5.22 1.76 1.38
CA PRO A 68 4.99 1.80 -0.04
C PRO A 68 5.92 2.79 -0.78
N GLY A 69 6.91 3.33 -0.07
CA GLY A 69 7.84 4.31 -0.59
C GLY A 69 7.23 5.70 -0.67
N SER A 70 8.08 6.70 -0.54
CA SER A 70 7.74 8.11 -0.70
C SER A 70 8.61 8.75 -1.76
N VAL A 71 8.05 9.71 -2.48
CA VAL A 71 8.85 10.58 -3.35
C VAL A 71 9.83 11.37 -2.48
N PRO A 72 11.14 11.35 -2.77
CA PRO A 72 12.12 12.17 -2.03
C PRO A 72 11.73 13.65 -2.05
N ALA A 73 11.90 14.33 -0.93
CA ALA A 73 11.65 15.77 -0.83
C ALA A 73 12.59 16.51 -1.81
N GLY A 74 12.01 17.22 -2.77
CA GLY A 74 12.79 17.93 -3.80
C GLY A 74 13.08 17.12 -5.05
N TRP A 75 12.35 16.01 -5.32
CA TRP A 75 12.41 15.35 -6.63
C TRP A 75 12.15 16.37 -7.74
N LYS A 76 13.19 16.64 -8.53
CA LYS A 76 13.12 17.44 -9.74
C LYS A 76 13.26 16.48 -10.93
N PRO A 77 12.50 16.70 -12.00
CA PRO A 77 12.71 15.95 -13.22
C PRO A 77 14.14 16.17 -13.72
N ALA A 78 14.78 15.11 -14.20
CA ALA A 78 16.08 15.18 -14.88
C ALA A 78 15.88 15.79 -16.28
N VAL A 79 15.42 17.04 -16.32
CA VAL A 79 15.53 17.88 -17.50
C VAL A 79 16.48 18.98 -17.07
N SER A 80 17.72 18.84 -17.52
CA SER A 80 18.69 19.92 -17.52
C SER A 80 18.01 21.18 -18.06
N ASP A 81 18.03 22.26 -17.28
CA ASP A 81 18.21 23.58 -17.86
C ASP A 81 19.33 23.45 -18.90
N GLU A 82 19.05 23.80 -20.15
CA GLU A 82 19.95 23.94 -21.32
C GLU A 82 19.32 23.37 -22.61
N THR A 83 18.06 23.65 -22.94
CA THR A 83 17.67 23.88 -24.35
C THR A 83 16.41 24.74 -24.45
N SER A 84 16.61 26.04 -24.22
CA SER A 84 15.86 27.03 -24.98
C SER A 84 16.19 26.81 -26.46
N GLY A 85 15.21 26.35 -27.23
CA GLY A 85 15.20 26.46 -28.69
C GLY A 85 16.10 25.50 -29.46
N THR A 86 15.59 24.30 -29.76
CA THR A 86 15.75 23.72 -31.10
C THR A 86 14.51 22.91 -31.43
N HIS A 87 13.86 23.26 -32.54
CA HIS A 87 12.93 22.40 -33.24
C HIS A 87 13.62 21.06 -33.50
N LEU A 88 13.27 20.02 -32.75
CA LEU A 88 13.54 18.65 -33.15
C LEU A 88 12.21 18.08 -33.64
N GLU A 89 12.05 18.13 -34.96
CA GLU A 89 11.16 17.21 -35.68
C GLU A 89 11.49 15.78 -35.26
N GLY A 90 10.49 15.03 -34.81
CA GLY A 90 10.65 13.60 -34.57
C GLY A 90 9.89 13.09 -33.34
N ASP A 91 8.73 12.51 -33.61
CA ASP A 91 8.02 11.55 -32.77
C ASP A 91 7.06 12.07 -31.67
N PRO A 92 5.76 12.28 -31.98
CA PRO A 92 4.75 12.71 -30.99
C PRO A 92 4.52 11.71 -29.84
N ALA A 93 5.03 10.48 -29.95
CA ALA A 93 4.97 9.46 -28.91
C ALA A 93 5.89 9.76 -27.70
N LEU A 94 6.98 10.51 -27.88
CA LEU A 94 7.93 10.86 -26.80
C LEU A 94 7.52 12.13 -26.04
N MET A 95 6.97 13.13 -26.74
CA MET A 95 6.48 14.37 -26.12
C MET A 95 5.25 14.15 -25.23
N SER A 96 4.51 13.07 -25.48
CA SER A 96 3.44 12.57 -24.60
C SER A 96 3.96 11.98 -23.28
N ARG A 97 5.16 11.37 -23.27
CA ARG A 97 5.73 10.67 -22.10
C ARG A 97 6.33 11.61 -21.05
N SER A 98 6.66 12.84 -21.41
CA SER A 98 7.38 13.80 -20.55
C SER A 98 6.55 15.02 -20.15
N ARG A 99 5.21 14.97 -20.22
CA ARG A 99 4.38 16.05 -19.67
C ARG A 99 4.48 16.02 -18.15
N GLN A 100 5.47 16.71 -17.61
CA GLN A 100 5.75 16.82 -16.17
C GLN A 100 4.47 17.24 -15.44
N ARG A 101 3.99 16.40 -14.52
CA ARG A 101 2.69 16.61 -13.84
C ARG A 101 2.93 17.23 -12.48
N TRP A 102 2.29 18.36 -12.19
CA TRP A 102 2.32 19.00 -10.87
C TRP A 102 1.22 18.46 -9.95
N CYS A 103 1.52 18.27 -8.66
CA CYS A 103 0.50 18.03 -7.64
C CYS A 103 0.16 19.33 -6.91
N ARG A 104 -1.06 19.85 -7.11
CA ARG A 104 -1.53 21.05 -6.39
C ARG A 104 -1.68 20.83 -4.88
N ARG A 105 -1.89 19.60 -4.42
CA ARG A 105 -2.08 19.30 -2.98
C ARG A 105 -0.76 19.11 -2.23
N CYS A 106 0.23 18.52 -2.88
CA CYS A 106 1.56 18.34 -2.30
C CYS A 106 2.51 19.50 -2.63
N GLU A 107 2.09 20.43 -3.50
CA GLU A 107 2.91 21.52 -4.03
C GLU A 107 4.28 21.04 -4.53
N ALA A 108 4.27 19.93 -5.28
CA ALA A 108 5.48 19.27 -5.76
C ALA A 108 5.28 18.64 -7.14
N PHE A 109 6.39 18.47 -7.88
CA PHE A 109 6.41 17.71 -9.13
C PHE A 109 6.14 16.23 -8.85
N LYS A 110 5.26 15.63 -9.65
CA LYS A 110 4.95 14.19 -9.58
C LYS A 110 5.97 13.41 -10.40
N PRO A 111 6.65 12.42 -9.82
CA PRO A 111 7.42 11.46 -10.59
C PRO A 111 6.57 10.75 -11.65
N PRO A 112 7.20 10.19 -12.71
CA PRO A 112 6.50 9.35 -13.68
C PRO A 112 5.69 8.25 -12.98
N ARG A 113 4.44 8.06 -13.41
CA ARG A 113 3.47 7.10 -12.82
C ARG A 113 3.13 7.32 -11.33
N ALA A 114 3.40 8.50 -10.76
CA ALA A 114 2.95 8.82 -9.39
C ALA A 114 1.50 9.34 -9.36
N HIS A 115 0.75 8.93 -8.34
CA HIS A 115 -0.64 9.34 -8.10
C HIS A 115 -0.81 9.91 -6.69
N HIS A 116 -1.63 10.95 -6.54
CA HIS A 116 -1.96 11.53 -5.23
C HIS A 116 -3.06 10.71 -4.58
N CYS A 117 -2.80 10.08 -3.44
CA CYS A 117 -3.86 9.43 -2.68
C CYS A 117 -4.53 10.44 -1.74
N LYS A 118 -5.85 10.59 -1.84
CA LYS A 118 -6.62 11.47 -0.95
C LYS A 118 -6.63 10.94 0.48
N SER A 119 -6.76 9.63 0.69
CA SER A 119 -6.77 9.04 2.03
C SER A 119 -5.44 9.20 2.75
N CYS A 120 -4.33 9.13 2.01
CA CYS A 120 -2.97 9.13 2.56
C CYS A 120 -2.30 10.51 2.52
N GLN A 121 -2.95 11.48 1.87
CA GLN A 121 -2.51 12.87 1.71
C GLN A 121 -1.08 13.03 1.17
N LYS A 122 -0.63 12.09 0.34
CA LYS A 122 0.70 12.16 -0.31
C LYS A 122 0.68 11.57 -1.72
N CYS A 123 1.68 11.97 -2.51
CA CYS A 123 1.95 11.39 -3.82
C CYS A 123 2.77 10.10 -3.67
N ILE A 124 2.30 9.03 -4.30
CA ILE A 124 2.89 7.71 -4.20
C ILE A 124 3.33 7.28 -5.61
N PRO A 125 4.61 6.95 -5.81
CA PRO A 125 5.12 6.46 -7.09
C PRO A 125 4.55 5.07 -7.39
N LYS A 126 4.19 4.82 -8.66
CA LYS A 126 3.68 3.53 -9.14
C LYS A 126 2.50 3.00 -8.31
N MET A 127 1.63 3.86 -7.76
CA MET A 127 0.48 3.39 -6.97
C MET A 127 -0.51 2.62 -7.85
N ASP A 128 -0.90 1.44 -7.40
CA ASP A 128 -1.96 0.62 -7.99
C ASP A 128 -3.31 1.05 -7.39
N HIS A 129 -3.53 0.71 -6.11
CA HIS A 129 -4.75 1.03 -5.39
C HIS A 129 -4.49 1.30 -3.90
N HIS A 130 -5.39 2.06 -3.28
CA HIS A 130 -5.50 2.15 -1.82
C HIS A 130 -6.49 1.11 -1.33
N CYS A 131 -6.05 0.20 -0.46
CA CYS A 131 -6.90 -0.84 0.11
C CYS A 131 -7.36 -0.40 1.51
N PRO A 132 -8.68 -0.17 1.71
CA PRO A 132 -9.19 0.18 3.02
C PRO A 132 -8.92 -0.91 4.07
N TRP A 133 -8.97 -2.19 3.66
CA TRP A 133 -8.84 -3.37 4.52
C TRP A 133 -7.47 -3.55 5.18
N THR A 134 -6.44 -2.92 4.64
CA THR A 134 -5.10 -2.89 5.23
C THR A 134 -4.68 -1.49 5.65
N ASN A 135 -5.55 -0.50 5.42
CA ASN A 135 -5.27 0.92 5.55
C ASN A 135 -3.95 1.33 4.85
N ASN A 136 -3.58 0.59 3.80
CA ASN A 136 -2.31 0.73 3.09
C ASN A 136 -2.57 0.77 1.57
N TRP A 137 -1.60 1.23 0.81
CA TRP A 137 -1.67 1.25 -0.64
C TRP A 137 -0.54 0.42 -1.24
N TYR A 138 -0.82 -0.21 -2.37
CA TYR A 138 0.10 -1.16 -2.99
C TYR A 138 0.74 -0.55 -4.24
N PRO A 139 2.06 -0.72 -4.43
CA PRO A 139 2.71 -0.37 -5.69
C PRO A 139 2.39 -1.40 -6.79
N LEU A 140 2.30 -0.94 -8.05
CA LEU A 140 2.05 -1.73 -9.26
C LEU A 140 3.07 -2.85 -9.49
N TYR A 141 4.25 -2.78 -8.86
CA TYR A 141 5.28 -3.83 -8.87
C TYR A 141 5.99 -3.86 -7.51
N GLY A 142 6.34 -5.07 -7.05
CA GLY A 142 6.81 -5.39 -5.70
C GLY A 142 7.79 -4.38 -5.09
N ALA A 143 7.63 -4.14 -3.79
CA ALA A 143 8.37 -3.18 -2.97
C ALA A 143 9.91 -3.30 -3.00
N THR A 144 10.44 -4.38 -3.59
CA THR A 144 11.87 -4.69 -3.67
C THR A 144 12.66 -3.91 -4.72
N GLU A 145 12.03 -3.32 -5.75
CA GLU A 145 12.80 -2.65 -6.82
C GLU A 145 13.09 -1.17 -6.58
N ILE A 146 12.41 -0.50 -5.64
CA ILE A 146 12.59 0.95 -5.44
C ILE A 146 13.86 1.26 -4.62
N TYR A 147 14.38 0.31 -3.85
CA TYR A 147 15.61 0.48 -3.05
C TYR A 147 16.91 0.07 -3.77
N LEU A 148 16.83 -0.45 -5.00
CA LEU A 148 17.99 -0.96 -5.76
C LEU A 148 18.24 -0.23 -7.10
N SER A 149 17.65 0.96 -7.31
CA SER A 149 17.95 1.81 -8.47
C SER A 149 18.27 3.26 -8.07
#